data_AF-A0AAE1B914-F1
#
_entry.id   AF-A0AAE1B914-F1
#
_cell.length_a   1.000
_cell.length_b   1.000
_cell.length_c   1.000
_cell.angle_alpha   90.00
_cell.angle_beta   90.00
_cell.angle_gamma   90.00
#
_symmetry.space_group_name_H-M   'P 1'
#
loop_
_entity.id
_entity.type
_entity.pdbx_description
1 polymer ?
#
loop_
_entity_poly.entity_id
_entity_poly.type
_entity_poly.pdbx_seq_one_letter_code
_entity_poly.pdbx_strand_id
1 'polypeptide(L)'
;MVRKAGKDGRTTKTWSAYQSAIVINICLAAEPIWYSIFLAAIDPHNGFKGHKANMGGVFADRLWKWRLLKRQHRPSCKRRNITVNTLKMAELGINEHHQKQVVNYIRFARYQRGQRLRAVDVCFEELKDSRLTDETFTVDEVVDMLDGLLAVVRSEVESELINTAHTNVLMSRQMCQQAEKYHLKLSTDISELENRELLEQIREFEEREFSGAKREKGFVAKNLIPINDTGLTQLLNMKIDELQSENEMLLQRLSKFDKEFAGKYQRTKSLTSDLERLQAELRSKGTRPGATSAEVSEMTRQMAELQTQIDQERQKGQVSSEQAEREMANTKHELLRIREMLEMAEKELEKKVSQTTPFKNLKQMLQRKNDQMKELRKRLMKYEPVGDD
;
A
#
# COMPACT_ATOMS: atom_id res chain seq x y z
N MET A 1 69.44 22.35 -27.49
CA MET A 1 68.47 22.06 -28.57
C MET A 1 67.20 21.55 -27.91
N VAL A 2 66.12 22.31 -27.67
CA VAL A 2 65.24 23.13 -28.52
C VAL A 2 64.06 22.35 -29.13
N ARG A 3 62.83 22.75 -28.70
CA ARG A 3 61.47 22.62 -29.32
C ARG A 3 60.76 21.25 -29.22
N LYS A 4 59.42 21.11 -29.14
CA LYS A 4 58.19 21.97 -29.13
C LYS A 4 57.02 21.05 -28.67
N ALA A 5 56.15 21.46 -27.76
CA ALA A 5 54.79 22.03 -27.98
C ALA A 5 53.77 21.16 -28.76
N GLY A 6 52.64 20.84 -28.11
CA GLY A 6 51.37 20.42 -28.71
C GLY A 6 50.22 20.68 -27.72
N LYS A 7 49.33 21.61 -28.05
CA LYS A 7 48.11 22.02 -27.31
C LYS A 7 46.92 21.18 -27.80
N ASP A 8 45.96 20.90 -26.91
CA ASP A 8 44.51 20.89 -27.17
C ASP A 8 43.79 20.81 -25.79
N GLY A 9 42.80 21.61 -25.38
CA GLY A 9 42.07 22.66 -26.09
C GLY A 9 40.60 22.35 -26.33
N ARG A 10 39.83 21.83 -25.36
CA ARG A 10 38.34 21.86 -25.31
C ARG A 10 37.79 21.12 -24.08
N THR A 11 37.10 21.82 -23.15
CA THR A 11 35.88 21.40 -22.38
C THR A 11 35.63 22.28 -21.15
N THR A 12 35.42 23.59 -21.31
CA THR A 12 34.99 24.47 -20.20
C THR A 12 33.70 25.24 -20.47
N LYS A 13 33.00 24.96 -21.58
CA LYS A 13 31.78 25.71 -21.98
C LYS A 13 30.45 25.02 -21.69
N THR A 14 30.42 23.79 -21.16
CA THR A 14 29.16 23.07 -20.85
C THR A 14 28.73 23.17 -19.39
N TRP A 15 29.62 23.55 -18.47
CA TRP A 15 29.31 23.66 -17.04
C TRP A 15 28.62 24.98 -16.66
N SER A 16 28.81 26.04 -17.44
CA SER A 16 28.17 27.35 -17.18
C SER A 16 26.67 27.35 -17.47
N ALA A 17 26.20 26.57 -18.45
CA ALA A 17 24.77 26.51 -18.79
C ALA A 17 23.92 25.78 -17.74
N TYR A 18 24.51 24.77 -17.07
CA TYR A 18 23.82 24.02 -16.01
C TYR A 18 23.70 24.81 -14.70
N GLN A 19 24.69 25.67 -14.38
CA GLN A 19 24.59 26.55 -13.21
C GLN A 19 23.57 27.68 -13.40
N SER A 20 23.43 28.22 -14.62
CA SER A 20 22.41 29.25 -14.89
C SER A 20 20.98 28.71 -14.82
N ALA A 21 20.73 27.45 -15.22
CA ALA A 21 19.40 26.85 -15.17
C ALA A 21 18.93 26.53 -13.74
N ILE A 22 19.85 26.20 -12.83
CA ILE A 22 19.54 25.92 -11.42
C ILE A 22 19.22 27.21 -10.65
N VAL A 23 19.92 28.31 -10.96
CA VAL A 23 19.65 29.62 -10.33
C VAL A 23 18.29 30.19 -10.76
N ILE A 24 17.89 30.01 -12.02
CA ILE A 24 16.59 30.50 -12.54
C ILE A 24 15.41 29.75 -11.91
N ASN A 25 15.53 28.45 -11.65
CA ASN A 25 14.44 27.66 -11.06
C ASN A 25 14.25 27.89 -9.55
N ILE A 26 15.32 28.26 -8.84
CA ILE A 26 15.24 28.63 -7.41
C ILE A 26 14.58 30.01 -7.24
N CYS A 27 14.73 30.92 -8.21
CA CYS A 27 14.10 32.24 -8.19
C CYS A 27 12.56 32.23 -8.39
N LEU A 28 11.98 31.16 -8.95
CA LEU A 28 10.53 31.07 -9.20
C LEU A 28 9.72 30.49 -8.01
N ALA A 29 10.39 30.03 -6.95
CA ALA A 29 9.75 29.50 -5.74
C ALA A 29 9.75 30.49 -4.55
N ALA A 30 10.30 31.69 -4.71
CA ALA A 30 10.34 32.71 -3.67
C ALA A 30 9.14 33.67 -3.78
N GLU A 31 8.44 33.86 -2.66
CA GLU A 31 7.37 34.84 -2.50
C GLU A 31 7.78 36.25 -3.00
N PRO A 32 6.82 37.08 -3.49
CA PRO A 32 7.09 38.33 -4.24
C PRO A 32 7.82 39.45 -3.47
N ILE A 33 8.22 39.21 -2.22
CA ILE A 33 8.97 40.15 -1.38
C ILE A 33 10.45 40.18 -1.78
N TRP A 34 11.01 39.05 -2.26
CA TRP A 34 12.42 38.96 -2.64
C TRP A 34 12.72 39.54 -4.04
N TYR A 35 11.73 39.54 -4.94
CA TYR A 35 11.88 40.08 -6.30
C TYR A 35 12.13 41.60 -6.32
N SER A 36 11.57 42.34 -5.36
CA SER A 36 11.81 43.79 -5.23
C SER A 36 13.19 44.13 -4.65
N ILE A 37 13.81 43.21 -3.91
CA ILE A 37 15.15 43.38 -3.36
C ILE A 37 16.21 42.95 -4.39
N PHE A 38 15.92 41.90 -5.16
CA PHE A 38 16.84 41.37 -6.17
C PHE A 38 16.95 42.26 -7.42
N LEU A 39 15.86 42.91 -7.85
CA LEU A 39 15.88 43.87 -8.97
C LEU A 39 16.57 45.20 -8.62
N ALA A 40 16.76 45.51 -7.34
CA ALA A 40 17.53 46.70 -6.92
C ALA A 40 19.05 46.46 -6.89
N ALA A 41 19.49 45.19 -6.98
CA ALA A 41 20.90 44.80 -6.84
C ALA A 41 21.63 44.53 -8.16
N ILE A 42 20.94 44.63 -9.31
CA ILE A 42 21.51 44.34 -10.64
C ILE A 42 21.33 45.58 -11.54
N ASP A 43 22.11 46.63 -11.28
CA ASP A 43 22.61 47.58 -12.30
C ASP A 43 23.53 48.65 -11.67
N PRO A 44 24.87 48.49 -11.72
CA PRO A 44 25.80 49.53 -11.29
C PRO A 44 26.41 50.28 -12.48
N HIS A 45 25.64 50.64 -13.52
CA HIS A 45 26.11 51.57 -14.55
C HIS A 45 24.96 52.29 -15.29
N ASN A 46 24.33 53.27 -14.64
CA ASN A 46 23.95 54.52 -15.32
C ASN A 46 23.58 55.60 -14.30
N GLY A 47 24.28 56.73 -14.37
CA GLY A 47 24.08 57.84 -13.47
C GLY A 47 22.76 58.55 -13.73
N PHE A 48 21.99 58.82 -12.68
CA PHE A 48 21.03 59.90 -12.68
C PHE A 48 21.03 60.60 -11.31
N LYS A 49 21.30 61.91 -11.37
CA LYS A 49 21.29 62.82 -10.24
C LYS A 49 19.86 63.02 -9.74
N GLY A 50 19.73 63.00 -8.40
CA GLY A 50 18.77 63.83 -7.68
C GLY A 50 17.43 63.18 -7.35
N HIS A 51 17.24 62.80 -6.09
CA HIS A 51 16.19 63.32 -5.22
C HIS A 51 16.41 62.78 -3.79
N LYS A 52 16.83 63.67 -2.89
CA LYS A 52 16.65 63.47 -1.44
C LYS A 52 15.15 63.60 -1.16
N ALA A 53 14.47 62.51 -0.86
CA ALA A 53 13.21 62.55 -0.12
C ALA A 53 12.82 61.17 0.43
N ASN A 54 12.78 61.08 1.76
CA ASN A 54 11.72 60.40 2.51
C ASN A 54 11.60 58.86 2.40
N MET A 55 12.62 58.11 2.85
CA MET A 55 12.56 56.65 3.03
C MET A 55 12.28 56.18 4.47
N GLY A 56 12.21 57.09 5.45
CA GLY A 56 11.95 56.73 6.85
C GLY A 56 10.48 56.34 7.16
N GLY A 57 9.52 56.93 6.44
CA GLY A 57 8.09 56.68 6.67
C GLY A 57 7.57 55.37 6.07
N VAL A 58 8.14 54.92 4.95
CA VAL A 58 7.64 53.75 4.20
C VAL A 58 8.03 52.43 4.87
N PHE A 59 9.18 52.39 5.55
CA PHE A 59 9.61 51.21 6.30
C PHE A 59 8.83 51.05 7.60
N ALA A 60 8.56 52.16 8.31
CA ALA A 60 7.74 52.16 9.52
C ALA A 60 6.27 51.78 9.23
N ASP A 61 5.68 52.28 8.13
CA ASP A 61 4.29 51.95 7.75
C ASP A 61 4.17 50.50 7.25
N ARG A 62 5.20 49.96 6.58
CA ARG A 62 5.25 48.53 6.18
C ARG A 62 5.47 47.60 7.36
N LEU A 63 6.32 47.94 8.33
CA LEU A 63 6.49 47.18 9.58
C LEU A 63 5.24 47.24 10.46
N TRP A 64 4.55 48.38 10.50
CA TRP A 64 3.29 48.52 11.23
C TRP A 64 2.15 47.75 10.54
N LYS A 65 2.06 47.78 9.20
CA LYS A 65 1.16 46.90 8.42
C LYS A 65 1.49 45.43 8.58
N TRP A 66 2.75 45.03 8.69
CA TRP A 66 3.15 43.63 8.92
C TRP A 66 2.79 43.18 10.35
N ARG A 67 2.91 44.07 11.34
CA ARG A 67 2.48 43.83 12.73
C ARG A 67 0.94 43.82 12.87
N LEU A 68 0.22 44.60 12.04
CA LEU A 68 -1.25 44.54 11.94
C LEU A 68 -1.72 43.28 11.19
N LEU A 69 -1.04 42.85 10.13
CA LEU A 69 -1.35 41.61 9.41
C LEU A 69 -1.12 40.36 10.27
N LYS A 70 -0.08 40.34 11.11
CA LYS A 70 0.13 39.28 12.10
C LYS A 70 -0.92 39.26 13.22
N ARG A 71 -1.61 40.37 13.48
CA ARG A 71 -2.72 40.45 14.45
C ARG A 71 -4.09 40.11 13.84
N GLN A 72 -4.25 40.24 12.52
CA GLN A 72 -5.47 39.85 11.79
C GLN A 72 -5.50 38.39 11.32
N HIS A 73 -4.35 37.69 11.33
CA HIS A 73 -4.29 36.23 11.13
C HIS A 73 -4.18 35.47 12.46
N ARG A 74 -5.22 35.54 13.30
CA ARG A 74 -5.64 34.33 14.02
C ARG A 74 -6.57 33.56 13.06
N PRO A 75 -6.25 32.33 12.63
CA PRO A 75 -7.28 31.51 12.02
C PRO A 75 -8.31 31.20 13.11
N SER A 76 -9.42 31.91 13.06
CA SER A 76 -10.66 31.52 13.73
C SER A 76 -10.96 30.09 13.33
N CYS A 77 -10.97 29.21 14.34
CA CYS A 77 -11.38 27.82 14.22
C CYS A 77 -12.86 27.78 13.82
N LYS A 78 -13.14 27.91 12.52
CA LYS A 78 -14.42 27.53 11.94
C LYS A 78 -14.29 26.11 11.42
N ARG A 79 -14.83 25.18 12.22
CA ARG A 79 -15.19 23.81 11.81
C ARG A 79 -15.81 23.85 10.42
N ARG A 80 -15.03 23.45 9.41
CA ARG A 80 -15.57 22.98 8.14
C ARG A 80 -15.70 21.47 8.29
N ASN A 81 -16.94 20.99 8.25
CA ASN A 81 -17.23 19.58 8.08
C ASN A 81 -16.70 19.17 6.70
N ILE A 82 -15.48 18.64 6.71
CA ILE A 82 -14.87 17.99 5.56
C ILE A 82 -15.56 16.65 5.41
N THR A 83 -16.18 16.48 4.26
CA THR A 83 -16.91 15.30 3.80
C THR A 83 -16.11 14.02 4.00
N VAL A 84 -16.77 13.03 4.58
CA VAL A 84 -16.29 11.72 5.05
C VAL A 84 -15.66 10.81 3.97
N ASN A 85 -15.54 11.26 2.71
CA ASN A 85 -15.01 10.45 1.60
C ASN A 85 -13.51 10.63 1.33
N THR A 86 -12.82 11.60 1.95
CA THR A 86 -11.35 11.71 1.90
C THR A 86 -10.63 10.86 2.94
N LEU A 87 -11.38 10.19 3.83
CA LEU A 87 -10.81 9.34 4.90
C LEU A 87 -10.17 8.04 4.39
N LYS A 88 -10.41 7.63 3.14
CA LYS A 88 -9.79 6.43 2.55
C LYS A 88 -8.45 6.69 1.84
N MET A 89 -8.06 7.94 1.60
CA MET A 89 -6.85 8.29 0.83
C MET A 89 -5.65 8.62 1.73
N ALA A 90 -5.70 8.21 3.00
CA ALA A 90 -4.67 8.50 4.00
C ALA A 90 -3.85 7.28 4.40
N GLU A 91 -4.20 6.10 3.93
CA GLU A 91 -3.41 4.91 4.18
C GLU A 91 -2.35 4.86 3.10
N LEU A 92 -1.08 4.83 3.49
CA LEU A 92 0.08 4.71 2.61
C LEU A 92 0.08 3.42 1.75
N GLY A 93 -1.00 2.63 1.78
CA GLY A 93 -1.15 1.38 1.04
C GLY A 93 -0.26 0.25 1.53
N ILE A 94 0.44 0.43 2.66
CA ILE A 94 1.40 -0.52 3.22
C ILE A 94 0.84 -1.23 4.46
N ASN A 95 1.38 -2.41 4.73
CA ASN A 95 1.05 -3.22 5.92
C ASN A 95 1.10 -2.38 7.21
N GLU A 96 0.20 -2.64 8.17
CA GLU A 96 0.09 -1.93 9.46
C GLU A 96 1.44 -1.90 10.21
N HIS A 97 2.22 -2.98 10.15
CA HIS A 97 3.57 -3.00 10.72
C HIS A 97 4.49 -1.98 10.03
N HIS A 98 4.52 -1.96 8.70
CA HIS A 98 5.34 -1.01 7.94
C HIS A 98 4.83 0.42 8.10
N GLN A 99 3.53 0.63 8.18
CA GLN A 99 2.93 1.93 8.47
C GLN A 99 3.39 2.47 9.83
N LYS A 100 3.43 1.62 10.87
CA LYS A 100 3.98 2.01 12.19
C LYS A 100 5.45 2.41 12.09
N GLN A 101 6.26 1.66 11.35
CA GLN A 101 7.68 2.00 11.16
C GLN A 101 7.85 3.34 10.43
N VAL A 102 7.07 3.59 9.37
CA VAL A 102 7.08 4.86 8.63
C VAL A 102 6.64 6.02 9.54
N VAL A 103 5.57 5.86 10.33
CA VAL A 103 5.11 6.90 11.28
C VAL A 103 6.18 7.22 12.33
N ASN A 104 6.89 6.21 12.84
CA ASN A 104 7.99 6.41 13.78
C ASN A 104 9.13 7.22 13.16
N TYR A 105 9.50 6.88 11.92
CA TYR A 105 10.52 7.62 11.19
C TYR A 105 10.09 9.07 10.89
N ILE A 106 8.84 9.30 10.47
CA ILE A 106 8.31 10.66 10.24
C ILE A 106 8.35 11.49 11.55
N ARG A 107 8.00 10.88 12.69
CA ARG A 107 8.09 11.55 14.01
C ARG A 107 9.53 11.97 14.31
N PHE A 108 10.48 11.06 14.09
CA PHE A 108 11.90 11.34 14.26
C PHE A 108 12.38 12.48 13.34
N ALA A 109 12.03 12.43 12.04
CA ALA A 109 12.39 13.44 11.06
C ALA A 109 11.80 14.83 11.42
N ARG A 110 10.54 14.87 11.87
CA ARG A 110 9.89 16.11 12.33
C ARG A 110 10.57 16.70 13.56
N TYR A 111 10.94 15.86 14.52
CA TYR A 111 11.68 16.30 15.71
C TYR A 111 13.04 16.89 15.33
N GLN A 112 13.79 16.20 14.46
CA GLN A 112 15.09 16.67 13.97
C GLN A 112 14.93 18.02 13.25
N ARG A 113 14.01 18.13 12.29
CA ARG A 113 13.71 19.40 11.60
C ARG A 113 13.45 20.55 12.58
N GLY A 114 12.66 20.30 13.64
CA GLY A 114 12.40 21.30 14.68
C GLY A 114 13.61 21.64 15.57
N GLN A 115 14.58 20.75 15.74
CA GLN A 115 15.85 21.09 16.38
C GLN A 115 16.74 21.94 15.47
N ARG A 116 16.78 21.62 14.17
CA ARG A 116 17.63 22.32 13.19
C ARG A 116 17.17 23.75 12.94
N LEU A 117 15.87 23.97 12.84
CA LEU A 117 15.32 25.34 12.77
C LEU A 117 15.72 26.17 14.00
N ARG A 118 15.70 25.57 15.20
CA ARG A 118 16.16 26.24 16.42
C ARG A 118 17.66 26.54 16.41
N ALA A 119 18.48 25.66 15.86
CA ALA A 119 19.92 25.92 15.72
C ALA A 119 20.17 27.12 14.80
N VAL A 120 19.45 27.21 13.67
CA VAL A 120 19.51 28.39 12.80
C VAL A 120 19.07 29.65 13.55
N ASP A 121 17.92 29.62 14.24
CA ASP A 121 17.44 30.76 15.05
C ASP A 121 18.50 31.23 16.05
N VAL A 122 19.19 30.30 16.72
CA VAL A 122 20.27 30.61 17.66
C VAL A 122 21.43 31.34 16.98
N CYS A 123 21.85 30.96 15.77
CA CYS A 123 22.90 31.70 15.04
C CYS A 123 22.54 33.18 14.81
N PHE A 124 21.27 33.48 14.54
CA PHE A 124 20.80 34.86 14.37
C PHE A 124 20.74 35.62 15.69
N GLU A 125 20.28 34.97 16.78
CA GLU A 125 20.29 35.60 18.11
C GLU A 125 21.72 35.83 18.62
N GLU A 126 22.65 34.89 18.39
CA GLU A 126 24.06 35.04 18.73
C GLU A 126 24.70 36.23 18.01
N LEU A 127 24.37 36.47 16.73
CA LEU A 127 24.85 37.66 16.02
C LEU A 127 24.27 38.95 16.64
N LYS A 128 22.97 38.96 16.97
CA LYS A 128 22.33 40.12 17.59
C LYS A 128 22.96 40.48 18.93
N ASP A 129 23.18 39.46 19.76
CA ASP A 129 23.70 39.64 21.12
C ASP A 129 25.19 39.96 21.14
N SER A 130 25.98 39.48 20.15
CA SER A 130 27.43 39.65 20.14
C SER A 130 27.95 40.83 19.30
N ARG A 131 27.27 41.16 18.19
CA ARG A 131 27.79 42.13 17.21
C ARG A 131 26.87 43.32 16.94
N LEU A 132 25.58 43.23 17.26
CA LEU A 132 24.62 44.34 17.09
C LEU A 132 24.38 45.11 18.40
N THR A 133 25.43 45.27 19.22
CA THR A 133 25.36 46.00 20.50
C THR A 133 25.57 47.50 20.36
N ASP A 134 26.21 47.94 19.27
CA ASP A 134 26.65 49.32 19.09
C ASP A 134 25.56 50.18 18.41
N GLU A 135 25.53 51.48 18.71
CA GLU A 135 24.50 52.40 18.19
C GLU A 135 24.76 52.84 16.73
N THR A 136 26.00 52.70 16.24
CA THR A 136 26.41 53.14 14.90
C THR A 136 27.29 52.09 14.23
N PHE A 137 26.97 51.76 12.98
CA PHE A 137 27.76 50.85 12.15
C PHE A 137 28.10 51.50 10.82
N THR A 138 29.31 51.23 10.33
CA THR A 138 29.68 51.50 8.94
C THR A 138 29.10 50.44 8.01
N VAL A 139 29.00 50.77 6.72
CA VAL A 139 28.47 49.82 5.73
C VAL A 139 29.37 48.58 5.64
N ASP A 140 30.69 48.75 5.69
CA ASP A 140 31.64 47.65 5.58
C ASP A 140 31.53 46.69 6.77
N GLU A 141 31.37 47.21 7.99
CA GLU A 141 31.12 46.38 9.19
C GLU A 141 29.82 45.58 9.08
N VAL A 142 28.75 46.18 8.55
CA VAL A 142 27.47 45.49 8.35
C VAL A 142 27.60 44.39 7.29
N VAL A 143 28.32 44.64 6.19
CA VAL A 143 28.58 43.65 5.15
C VAL A 143 29.38 42.47 5.74
N ASP A 144 30.46 42.74 6.47
CA ASP A 144 31.29 41.70 7.11
C ASP A 144 30.48 40.86 8.12
N MET A 145 29.58 41.49 8.89
CA MET A 145 28.68 40.79 9.81
C MET A 145 27.71 39.86 9.07
N LEU A 146 27.13 40.32 7.96
CA LEU A 146 26.20 39.54 7.15
C LEU A 146 26.91 38.38 6.44
N ASP A 147 28.13 38.58 5.93
CA ASP A 147 28.93 37.54 5.31
C ASP A 147 29.36 36.47 6.31
N GLY A 148 29.73 36.87 7.53
CA GLY A 148 30.01 35.96 8.63
C GLY A 148 28.80 35.11 9.01
N LEU A 149 27.63 35.73 9.16
CA LEU A 149 26.38 35.03 9.44
C LEU A 149 26.00 34.07 8.29
N LEU A 150 26.15 34.50 7.04
CA LEU A 150 25.90 33.66 5.87
C LEU A 150 26.77 32.41 5.89
N ALA A 151 28.07 32.55 6.21
CA ALA A 151 28.99 31.42 6.29
C ALA A 151 28.57 30.42 7.37
N VAL A 152 28.20 30.89 8.57
CA VAL A 152 27.76 30.04 9.67
C VAL A 152 26.45 29.32 9.33
N VAL A 153 25.42 30.05 8.88
CA VAL A 153 24.13 29.46 8.51
C VAL A 153 24.28 28.47 7.36
N ARG A 154 25.10 28.78 6.36
CA ARG A 154 25.39 27.85 5.26
C ARG A 154 26.03 26.56 5.75
N SER A 155 27.00 26.66 6.66
CA SER A 155 27.66 25.49 7.27
C SER A 155 26.68 24.63 8.05
N GLU A 156 25.79 25.24 8.84
CA GLU A 156 24.76 24.52 9.60
C GLU A 156 23.77 23.79 8.68
N VAL A 157 23.28 24.46 7.63
CA VAL A 157 22.36 23.86 6.65
C VAL A 157 23.04 22.75 5.85
N GLU A 158 24.29 22.94 5.39
CA GLU A 158 25.03 21.92 4.65
C GLU A 158 25.26 20.66 5.51
N SER A 159 25.69 20.84 6.76
CA SER A 159 25.85 19.75 7.72
C SER A 159 24.54 19.00 7.95
N GLU A 160 23.41 19.72 8.06
CA GLU A 160 22.08 19.12 8.22
C GLU A 160 21.67 18.29 7.00
N LEU A 161 21.80 18.83 5.79
CA LEU A 161 21.41 18.14 4.56
C LEU A 161 22.21 16.85 4.37
N ILE A 162 23.52 16.89 4.66
CA ILE A 162 24.40 15.70 4.63
C ILE A 162 23.92 14.67 5.66
N ASN A 163 23.65 15.11 6.90
CA ASN A 163 23.18 14.21 7.96
C ASN A 163 21.82 13.57 7.64
N THR A 164 20.92 14.32 7.01
CA THR A 164 19.63 13.80 6.54
C THR A 164 19.82 12.74 5.47
N ALA A 165 20.69 12.97 4.48
CA ALA A 165 21.02 11.98 3.45
C ALA A 165 21.61 10.70 4.07
N HIS A 166 22.59 10.82 4.98
CA HIS A 166 23.20 9.67 5.65
C HIS A 166 22.18 8.87 6.46
N THR A 167 21.31 9.54 7.21
CA THR A 167 20.27 8.88 8.01
C THR A 167 19.27 8.13 7.14
N ASN A 168 18.91 8.68 5.98
CA ASN A 168 17.98 8.05 5.04
C ASN A 168 18.59 6.82 4.37
N VAL A 169 19.88 6.89 4.01
CA VAL A 169 20.63 5.75 3.48
C VAL A 169 20.74 4.65 4.54
N LEU A 170 20.99 4.99 5.81
CA LEU A 170 21.03 4.00 6.89
C LEU A 170 19.69 3.29 7.09
N MET A 171 18.58 4.04 7.08
CA MET A 171 17.24 3.47 7.16
C MET A 171 16.98 2.52 5.98
N SER A 172 17.29 2.95 4.76
CA SER A 172 17.13 2.16 3.54
C SER A 172 17.97 0.88 3.59
N ARG A 173 19.22 0.97 4.05
CA ARG A 173 20.10 -0.19 4.27
C ARG A 173 19.48 -1.19 5.24
N GLN A 174 18.90 -0.74 6.35
CA GLN A 174 18.25 -1.62 7.32
C GLN A 174 17.04 -2.35 6.71
N MET A 175 16.24 -1.66 5.89
CA MET A 175 15.12 -2.27 5.18
C MET A 175 15.58 -3.31 4.16
N CYS A 176 16.62 -3.02 3.37
CA CYS A 176 17.19 -3.96 2.41
C CYS A 176 17.78 -5.19 3.11
N GLN A 177 18.50 -5.02 4.22
CA GLN A 177 19.05 -6.15 4.99
C GLN A 177 17.96 -7.07 5.54
N GLN A 178 16.82 -6.52 5.95
CA GLN A 178 15.67 -7.34 6.38
C GLN A 178 15.10 -8.10 5.19
N ALA A 179 14.88 -7.43 4.05
CA ALA A 179 14.39 -8.09 2.84
C ALA A 179 15.31 -9.21 2.34
N GLU A 180 16.63 -9.00 2.36
CA GLU A 180 17.64 -10.00 1.97
C GLU A 180 17.59 -11.26 2.85
N LYS A 181 17.39 -11.11 4.18
CA LYS A 181 17.20 -12.25 5.09
C LYS A 181 15.99 -13.10 4.75
N TYR A 182 14.97 -12.50 4.16
CA TYR A 182 13.78 -13.18 3.65
C TYR A 182 13.86 -13.48 2.14
N HIS A 183 15.04 -13.32 1.53
CA HIS A 183 15.30 -13.53 0.10
C HIS A 183 14.39 -12.74 -0.85
N LEU A 184 13.91 -11.57 -0.40
CA LEU A 184 13.10 -10.66 -1.18
C LEU A 184 13.99 -9.70 -1.98
N LYS A 185 13.63 -9.45 -3.23
CA LYS A 185 14.24 -8.41 -4.06
C LYS A 185 13.37 -7.17 -4.02
N LEU A 186 13.87 -6.10 -3.41
CA LEU A 186 13.21 -4.80 -3.41
C LEU A 186 13.68 -3.98 -4.63
N SER A 187 12.73 -3.33 -5.29
CA SER A 187 12.98 -2.35 -6.34
C SER A 187 12.32 -1.03 -5.96
N THR A 188 13.06 0.07 -6.07
CA THR A 188 12.55 1.42 -5.84
C THR A 188 12.62 2.19 -7.14
N ASP A 189 11.52 2.79 -7.57
CA ASP A 189 11.53 3.71 -8.69
C ASP A 189 11.97 5.10 -8.21
N ILE A 190 13.14 5.54 -8.66
CA ILE A 190 13.71 6.84 -8.30
C ILE A 190 12.88 7.97 -8.92
N SER A 191 12.22 7.72 -10.04
CA SER A 191 11.40 8.70 -10.76
C SER A 191 10.20 9.17 -9.94
N GLU A 192 9.69 8.33 -9.05
CA GLU A 192 8.56 8.65 -8.18
C GLU A 192 8.95 9.59 -7.02
N LEU A 193 10.23 9.72 -6.68
CA LEU A 193 10.69 10.56 -5.57
C LEU A 193 10.50 12.06 -5.84
N GLU A 194 10.46 12.47 -7.11
CA GLU A 194 10.21 13.86 -7.51
C GLU A 194 8.72 14.14 -7.78
N ASN A 195 7.86 13.12 -7.66
CA ASN A 195 6.44 13.27 -7.91
C ASN A 195 5.79 14.15 -6.83
N ARG A 196 5.43 15.37 -7.21
CA ARG A 196 4.82 16.37 -6.32
C ARG A 196 3.50 15.90 -5.71
N GLU A 197 2.72 15.09 -6.41
CA GLU A 197 1.46 14.58 -5.89
C GLU A 197 1.67 13.59 -4.74
N LEU A 198 2.65 12.68 -4.89
CA LEU A 198 3.01 11.72 -3.84
C LEU A 198 3.61 12.44 -2.62
N LEU A 199 4.45 13.44 -2.85
CA LEU A 199 5.01 14.27 -1.79
C LEU A 199 3.92 15.03 -1.02
N GLU A 200 2.92 15.59 -1.71
CA GLU A 200 1.81 16.28 -1.05
C GLU A 200 0.92 15.29 -0.29
N GLN A 201 0.69 14.08 -0.80
CA GLN A 201 -0.02 13.02 -0.05
C GLN A 201 0.71 12.64 1.25
N ILE A 202 2.04 12.52 1.21
CA ILE A 202 2.86 12.27 2.41
C ILE A 202 2.78 13.45 3.37
N ARG A 203 2.77 14.68 2.87
CA ARG A 203 2.60 15.89 3.70
C ARG A 203 1.24 15.92 4.39
N GLU A 204 0.16 15.66 3.66
CA GLU A 204 -1.19 15.55 4.24
C GLU A 204 -1.27 14.39 5.25
N PHE A 205 -0.59 13.28 5.00
CA PHE A 205 -0.48 12.18 5.95
C PHE A 205 0.25 12.60 7.23
N GLU A 206 1.40 13.27 7.12
CA GLU A 206 2.12 13.82 8.28
C GLU A 206 1.23 14.81 9.05
N GLU A 207 0.59 15.75 8.36
CA GLU A 207 -0.27 16.73 9.02
C GLU A 207 -1.45 16.06 9.74
N ARG A 208 -2.06 15.02 9.16
CA ARG A 208 -3.14 14.26 9.82
C ARG A 208 -2.67 13.47 11.04
N GLU A 209 -1.54 12.78 10.97
CA GLU A 209 -1.04 11.97 12.10
C GLU A 209 -0.55 12.83 13.28
N PHE A 210 -0.10 14.06 13.01
CA PHE A 210 0.52 14.93 14.02
C PHE A 210 -0.25 16.23 14.33
N SER A 211 -1.33 16.56 13.61
CA SER A 211 -2.31 17.53 14.08
C SER A 211 -3.12 16.86 15.18
N GLY A 212 -3.14 17.42 16.40
CA GLY A 212 -3.80 16.84 17.57
C GLY A 212 -5.33 16.71 17.49
N ALA A 213 -5.90 16.60 16.28
CA ALA A 213 -7.28 16.18 16.08
C ALA A 213 -7.42 14.77 16.65
N LYS A 214 -8.19 14.66 17.75
CA LYS A 214 -8.61 13.39 18.33
C LYS A 214 -8.96 12.44 17.19
N ARG A 215 -8.20 11.34 17.07
CA ARG A 215 -8.66 10.15 16.36
C ARG A 215 -10.12 9.93 16.77
N GLU A 216 -11.04 9.89 15.81
CA GLU A 216 -12.37 9.37 16.06
C GLU A 216 -12.15 8.06 16.81
N LYS A 217 -12.64 7.98 18.05
CA LYS A 217 -12.49 6.82 18.93
C LYS A 217 -13.36 5.66 18.41
N GLY A 218 -13.08 5.20 17.21
CA GLY A 218 -13.66 4.01 16.60
C GLY A 218 -12.67 2.86 16.47
N PHE A 219 -11.36 3.10 16.67
CA PHE A 219 -10.38 2.03 16.71
C PHE A 219 -9.98 1.75 18.16
N VAL A 220 -10.69 0.81 18.77
CA VAL A 220 -10.13 0.07 19.91
C VAL A 220 -8.95 -0.69 19.31
N ALA A 221 -7.75 -0.16 19.52
CA ALA A 221 -6.54 -0.94 19.33
C ALA A 221 -6.71 -2.20 20.18
N LYS A 222 -6.96 -3.35 19.53
CA LYS A 222 -6.69 -4.63 20.17
C LYS A 222 -5.23 -4.54 20.57
N ASN A 223 -4.99 -4.46 21.88
CA ASN A 223 -3.66 -4.48 22.45
C ASN A 223 -2.91 -5.64 21.80
N LEU A 224 -1.89 -5.31 21.03
CA LEU A 224 -1.03 -6.30 20.41
C LEU A 224 -0.24 -6.94 21.54
N ILE A 225 -0.55 -8.23 21.74
CA ILE A 225 0.20 -9.14 22.58
C ILE A 225 1.63 -9.17 22.01
N PRO A 226 2.68 -9.23 22.86
CA PRO A 226 4.05 -9.20 22.38
C PRO A 226 4.25 -10.28 21.32
N ILE A 227 4.82 -9.89 20.17
CA ILE A 227 5.41 -10.84 19.21
C ILE A 227 6.63 -11.42 19.92
N ASN A 228 6.37 -12.37 20.79
CA ASN A 228 7.32 -13.41 21.11
C ASN A 228 7.52 -14.21 19.81
N ASP A 229 8.63 -14.92 19.65
CA ASP A 229 9.00 -15.73 18.46
C ASP A 229 7.99 -16.84 18.08
N THR A 230 6.79 -16.79 18.65
CA THR A 230 5.66 -17.70 18.53
C THR A 230 4.80 -17.44 17.30
N GLY A 231 4.83 -16.28 16.63
CA GLY A 231 3.96 -16.03 15.46
C GLY A 231 4.32 -16.88 14.23
N LEU A 232 5.58 -16.78 13.77
CA LEU A 232 6.11 -17.62 12.70
C LEU A 232 6.19 -19.09 13.14
N THR A 233 6.58 -19.36 14.38
CA THR A 233 6.63 -20.72 14.94
C THR A 233 5.24 -21.34 15.08
N GLN A 234 4.18 -20.58 15.36
CA GLN A 234 2.79 -21.09 15.38
C GLN A 234 2.28 -21.34 13.97
N LEU A 235 2.58 -20.49 12.99
CA LEU A 235 2.23 -20.75 11.59
C LEU A 235 2.94 -22.00 11.06
N LEU A 236 4.22 -22.17 11.41
CA LEU A 236 4.98 -23.38 11.12
C LEU A 236 4.42 -24.59 11.86
N ASN A 237 4.11 -24.49 13.16
CA ASN A 237 3.52 -25.58 13.93
C ASN A 237 2.12 -25.95 13.41
N MET A 238 1.27 -24.99 13.07
CA MET A 238 -0.03 -25.25 12.43
C MET A 238 0.16 -25.96 11.08
N LYS A 239 1.17 -25.56 10.29
CA LYS A 239 1.46 -26.25 9.03
C LYS A 239 2.04 -27.64 9.25
N ILE A 240 2.86 -27.83 10.28
CA ILE A 240 3.39 -29.13 10.70
C ILE A 240 2.25 -30.03 11.14
N ASP A 241 1.32 -29.54 11.96
CA ASP A 241 0.15 -30.29 12.45
C ASP A 241 -0.79 -30.68 11.30
N GLU A 242 -1.02 -29.76 10.36
CA GLU A 242 -1.80 -30.03 9.14
C GLU A 242 -1.13 -31.12 8.29
N LEU A 243 0.18 -31.01 8.04
CA LEU A 243 0.94 -32.00 7.27
C LEU A 243 1.06 -33.35 8.01
N GLN A 244 1.12 -33.34 9.34
CA GLN A 244 1.11 -34.55 10.15
C GLN A 244 -0.25 -35.23 10.09
N SER A 245 -1.35 -34.47 10.21
CA SER A 245 -2.70 -35.00 10.05
C SER A 245 -2.94 -35.55 8.64
N GLU A 246 -2.45 -34.87 7.61
CA GLU A 246 -2.51 -35.36 6.23
C GLU A 246 -1.71 -36.66 6.06
N ASN A 247 -0.49 -36.72 6.60
CA ASN A 247 0.31 -37.95 6.59
C ASN A 247 -0.38 -39.10 7.35
N GLU A 248 -0.99 -38.83 8.50
CA GLU A 248 -1.76 -39.85 9.24
C GLU A 248 -2.97 -40.34 8.43
N MET A 249 -3.70 -39.44 7.78
CA MET A 249 -4.82 -39.81 6.90
C MET A 249 -4.34 -40.63 5.70
N LEU A 250 -3.21 -40.26 5.09
CA LEU A 250 -2.60 -41.00 3.98
C LEU A 250 -2.13 -42.38 4.44
N LEU A 251 -1.49 -42.49 5.60
CA LEU A 251 -1.07 -43.77 6.18
C LEU A 251 -2.27 -44.66 6.52
N GLN A 252 -3.35 -44.10 7.07
CA GLN A 252 -4.59 -44.85 7.31
C GLN A 252 -5.20 -45.35 6.00
N ARG A 253 -5.18 -44.52 4.94
CA ARG A 253 -5.69 -44.90 3.62
C ARG A 253 -4.84 -45.99 2.98
N LEU A 254 -3.52 -45.90 3.06
CA LEU A 254 -2.60 -46.95 2.64
C LEU A 254 -2.86 -48.25 3.41
N SER A 255 -2.98 -48.19 4.73
CA SER A 255 -3.29 -49.36 5.56
C SER A 255 -4.62 -50.02 5.19
N LYS A 256 -5.65 -49.23 4.87
CA LYS A 256 -6.93 -49.77 4.36
C LYS A 256 -6.74 -50.47 3.02
N PHE A 257 -6.03 -49.84 2.08
CA PHE A 257 -5.75 -50.46 0.79
C PHE A 257 -4.92 -51.74 0.92
N ASP A 258 -3.93 -51.78 1.79
CA ASP A 258 -3.12 -52.98 2.03
C ASP A 258 -3.98 -54.13 2.60
N LYS A 259 -4.88 -53.84 3.55
CA LYS A 259 -5.82 -54.84 4.07
C LYS A 259 -6.80 -55.33 3.01
N GLU A 260 -7.33 -54.43 2.19
CA GLU A 260 -8.19 -54.78 1.07
C GLU A 260 -7.46 -55.63 0.01
N PHE A 261 -6.22 -55.26 -0.31
CA PHE A 261 -5.38 -56.00 -1.25
C PHE A 261 -5.05 -57.38 -0.71
N ALA A 262 -4.64 -57.50 0.55
CA ALA A 262 -4.39 -58.79 1.21
C ALA A 262 -5.66 -59.65 1.22
N GLY A 263 -6.82 -59.06 1.54
CA GLY A 263 -8.10 -59.76 1.52
C GLY A 263 -8.50 -60.25 0.13
N LYS A 264 -8.38 -59.39 -0.90
CA LYS A 264 -8.63 -59.78 -2.30
C LYS A 264 -7.65 -60.85 -2.76
N TYR A 265 -6.37 -60.72 -2.43
CA TYR A 265 -5.34 -61.70 -2.77
C TYR A 265 -5.63 -63.08 -2.17
N GLN A 266 -6.02 -63.14 -0.89
CA GLN A 266 -6.41 -64.41 -0.25
C GLN A 266 -7.66 -65.02 -0.88
N ARG A 267 -8.70 -64.21 -1.18
CA ARG A 267 -9.90 -64.69 -1.89
C ARG A 267 -9.57 -65.20 -3.29
N THR A 268 -8.72 -64.50 -4.04
CA THR A 268 -8.28 -64.98 -5.36
C THR A 268 -7.54 -66.30 -5.21
N LYS A 269 -6.64 -66.42 -4.23
CA LYS A 269 -5.91 -67.66 -3.98
C LYS A 269 -6.85 -68.82 -3.60
N SER A 270 -7.84 -68.58 -2.72
CA SER A 270 -8.82 -69.62 -2.36
C SER A 270 -9.69 -70.01 -3.55
N LEU A 271 -10.17 -69.03 -4.32
CA LEU A 271 -10.95 -69.28 -5.53
C LEU A 271 -10.15 -70.04 -6.58
N THR A 272 -8.86 -69.72 -6.76
CA THR A 272 -7.98 -70.48 -7.65
C THR A 272 -7.82 -71.92 -7.18
N SER A 273 -7.60 -72.14 -5.88
CA SER A 273 -7.53 -73.50 -5.32
C SER A 273 -8.85 -74.28 -5.45
N ASP A 274 -9.98 -73.61 -5.26
CA ASP A 274 -11.31 -74.21 -5.44
C ASP A 274 -11.58 -74.54 -6.92
N LEU A 275 -11.16 -73.66 -7.84
CA LEU A 275 -11.23 -73.92 -9.29
C LEU A 275 -10.35 -75.10 -9.69
N GLU A 276 -9.12 -75.19 -9.17
CA GLU A 276 -8.23 -76.34 -9.40
C GLU A 276 -8.84 -77.64 -8.86
N ARG A 277 -9.43 -77.61 -7.66
CA ARG A 277 -10.14 -78.75 -7.07
C ARG A 277 -11.35 -79.15 -7.92
N LEU A 278 -12.20 -78.20 -8.30
CA LEU A 278 -13.37 -78.45 -9.16
C LEU A 278 -12.96 -78.95 -10.54
N GLN A 279 -11.86 -78.44 -11.10
CA GLN A 279 -11.32 -78.92 -12.37
C GLN A 279 -10.79 -80.35 -12.23
N ALA A 280 -10.16 -80.71 -11.10
CA ALA A 280 -9.76 -82.08 -10.80
C ALA A 280 -10.97 -83.01 -10.58
N GLU A 281 -12.02 -82.54 -9.90
CA GLU A 281 -13.28 -83.26 -9.73
C GLU A 281 -14.05 -83.44 -11.05
N LEU A 282 -14.02 -82.45 -11.94
CA LEU A 282 -14.58 -82.57 -13.29
C LEU A 282 -13.76 -83.51 -14.16
N ARG A 283 -12.43 -83.54 -14.01
CA ARG A 283 -11.58 -84.52 -14.69
C ARG A 283 -11.82 -85.94 -14.17
N SER A 284 -12.10 -86.12 -12.87
CA SER A 284 -12.45 -87.43 -12.30
C SER A 284 -13.90 -87.85 -12.58
N LYS A 285 -14.83 -86.89 -12.65
CA LYS A 285 -16.23 -87.10 -13.11
C LYS A 285 -16.35 -87.22 -14.63
N GLY A 286 -15.36 -86.77 -15.40
CA GLY A 286 -15.20 -87.03 -16.83
C GLY A 286 -15.03 -88.51 -17.18
N THR A 287 -14.97 -89.38 -16.17
CA THR A 287 -14.96 -90.84 -16.29
C THR A 287 -16.29 -91.49 -15.86
N ARG A 288 -17.40 -90.75 -15.78
CA ARG A 288 -18.74 -91.30 -15.60
C ARG A 288 -19.63 -90.98 -16.82
N PRO A 289 -20.06 -91.98 -17.61
CA PRO A 289 -21.04 -91.75 -18.66
C PRO A 289 -22.42 -91.54 -18.02
N GLY A 290 -23.04 -90.40 -18.35
CA GLY A 290 -24.46 -90.14 -18.11
C GLY A 290 -24.75 -89.25 -16.90
N ALA A 291 -24.74 -87.94 -17.10
CA ALA A 291 -25.47 -87.02 -16.23
C ALA A 291 -26.96 -87.37 -16.32
N THR A 292 -27.60 -87.61 -15.18
CA THR A 292 -29.03 -87.92 -15.16
C THR A 292 -29.82 -86.64 -15.44
N SER A 293 -30.92 -86.74 -16.19
CA SER A 293 -31.79 -85.61 -16.56
C SER A 293 -32.23 -84.74 -15.36
N ALA A 294 -32.18 -85.28 -14.14
CA ALA A 294 -32.48 -84.57 -12.90
C ALA A 294 -31.38 -83.56 -12.51
N GLU A 295 -30.10 -83.87 -12.71
CA GLU A 295 -28.97 -82.99 -12.38
C GLU A 295 -28.89 -81.79 -13.34
N VAL A 296 -29.23 -82.02 -14.62
CA VAL A 296 -29.35 -80.95 -15.62
C VAL A 296 -30.52 -80.02 -15.27
N SER A 297 -31.63 -80.56 -14.77
CA SER A 297 -32.78 -79.78 -14.30
C SER A 297 -32.43 -78.94 -13.07
N GLU A 298 -31.73 -79.51 -12.08
CA GLU A 298 -31.28 -78.80 -10.87
C GLU A 298 -30.30 -77.66 -11.20
N MET A 299 -29.36 -77.89 -12.12
CA MET A 299 -28.40 -76.87 -12.55
C MET A 299 -29.05 -75.76 -13.37
N THR A 300 -30.03 -76.10 -14.22
CA THR A 300 -30.86 -75.11 -14.94
C THR A 300 -31.66 -74.27 -13.95
N ARG A 301 -32.17 -74.88 -12.86
CA ARG A 301 -32.85 -74.17 -11.78
C ARG A 301 -31.90 -73.21 -11.04
N GLN A 302 -30.68 -73.63 -10.74
CA GLN A 302 -29.68 -72.77 -10.09
C GLN A 302 -29.22 -71.62 -10.99
N MET A 303 -29.06 -71.84 -12.30
CA MET A 303 -28.78 -70.75 -13.24
C MET A 303 -29.95 -69.77 -13.34
N ALA A 304 -31.19 -70.26 -13.34
CA ALA A 304 -32.37 -69.39 -13.31
C ALA A 304 -32.45 -68.58 -12.00
N GLU A 305 -32.07 -69.18 -10.87
CA GLU A 305 -32.04 -68.50 -9.57
C GLU A 305 -30.92 -67.46 -9.49
N LEU A 306 -29.72 -67.76 -10.00
CA LEU A 306 -28.64 -66.78 -10.11
C LEU A 306 -28.98 -65.64 -11.07
N GLN A 307 -29.63 -65.94 -12.19
CA GLN A 307 -30.07 -64.93 -13.14
C GLN A 307 -31.09 -63.99 -12.49
N THR A 308 -32.07 -64.53 -11.74
CA THR A 308 -33.03 -63.69 -11.02
C THR A 308 -32.38 -62.86 -9.91
N GLN A 309 -31.35 -63.38 -9.22
CA GLN A 309 -30.59 -62.60 -8.23
C GLN A 309 -29.78 -61.46 -8.88
N ILE A 310 -29.15 -61.70 -10.03
CA ILE A 310 -28.43 -60.66 -10.79
C ILE A 310 -29.40 -59.57 -11.24
N ASP A 311 -30.57 -59.95 -11.75
CA ASP A 311 -31.59 -59.01 -12.20
C ASP A 311 -32.16 -58.21 -11.02
N GLN A 312 -32.35 -58.83 -9.84
CA GLN A 312 -32.76 -58.15 -8.62
C GLN A 312 -31.71 -57.15 -8.12
N GLU A 313 -30.43 -57.52 -8.07
CA GLU A 313 -29.36 -56.60 -7.63
C GLU A 313 -29.16 -55.45 -8.64
N ARG A 314 -29.29 -55.72 -9.94
CA ARG A 314 -29.29 -54.70 -10.97
C ARG A 314 -30.46 -53.72 -10.81
N GLN A 315 -31.66 -54.23 -10.53
CA GLN A 315 -32.84 -53.40 -10.29
C GLN A 315 -32.71 -52.57 -9.01
N LYS A 316 -32.19 -53.14 -7.91
CA LYS A 316 -31.89 -52.40 -6.67
C LYS A 316 -30.87 -51.30 -6.90
N GLY A 317 -29.79 -51.59 -7.64
CA GLY A 317 -28.77 -50.60 -7.99
C GLY A 317 -29.34 -49.46 -8.83
N GLN A 318 -30.19 -49.78 -9.80
CA GLN A 318 -30.88 -48.78 -10.63
C GLN A 318 -31.81 -47.88 -9.79
N VAL A 319 -32.63 -48.47 -8.91
CA VAL A 319 -33.52 -47.71 -8.01
C VAL A 319 -32.71 -46.81 -7.07
N SER A 320 -31.60 -47.29 -6.52
CA SER A 320 -30.73 -46.48 -5.67
C SER A 320 -30.08 -45.32 -6.42
N SER A 321 -29.69 -45.52 -7.69
CA SER A 321 -29.14 -44.48 -8.56
C SER A 321 -30.18 -43.41 -8.89
N GLU A 322 -31.39 -43.84 -9.27
CA GLU A 322 -32.50 -42.92 -9.56
C GLU A 322 -32.90 -42.11 -8.31
N GLN A 323 -32.88 -42.71 -7.13
CA GLN A 323 -33.16 -42.00 -5.88
C GLN A 323 -32.08 -40.95 -5.58
N ALA A 324 -30.79 -41.28 -5.76
CA ALA A 324 -29.69 -40.33 -5.59
C ALA A 324 -29.76 -39.17 -6.59
N GLU A 325 -30.13 -39.43 -7.84
CA GLU A 325 -30.35 -38.39 -8.86
C GLU A 325 -31.50 -37.45 -8.49
N ARG A 326 -32.61 -37.99 -7.96
CA ARG A 326 -33.74 -37.19 -7.47
C ARG A 326 -33.33 -36.31 -6.28
N GLU A 327 -32.56 -36.84 -5.34
CA GLU A 327 -32.06 -36.06 -4.20
C GLU A 327 -31.08 -34.96 -4.65
N MET A 328 -30.21 -35.25 -5.63
CA MET A 328 -29.33 -34.25 -6.23
C MET A 328 -30.12 -33.15 -6.96
N ALA A 329 -31.20 -33.51 -7.66
CA ALA A 329 -32.07 -32.53 -8.29
C ALA A 329 -32.78 -31.63 -7.25
N ASN A 330 -33.32 -32.23 -6.19
CA ASN A 330 -33.98 -31.49 -5.11
C ASN A 330 -33.04 -30.53 -4.39
N THR A 331 -31.83 -30.98 -4.05
CA THR A 331 -30.80 -30.12 -3.42
C THR A 331 -30.36 -28.98 -4.33
N LYS A 332 -30.25 -29.23 -5.64
CA LYS A 332 -29.96 -28.19 -6.64
C LYS A 332 -31.08 -27.14 -6.71
N HIS A 333 -32.34 -27.56 -6.68
CA HIS A 333 -33.47 -26.63 -6.64
C HIS A 333 -33.48 -25.78 -5.37
N GLU A 334 -33.19 -26.38 -4.21
CA GLU A 334 -33.12 -25.62 -2.95
C GLU A 334 -31.95 -24.63 -2.93
N LEU A 335 -30.78 -25.02 -3.46
CA LEU A 335 -29.65 -24.10 -3.63
C LEU A 335 -30.00 -22.91 -4.54
N LEU A 336 -30.71 -23.15 -5.64
CA LEU A 336 -31.15 -22.07 -6.53
C LEU A 336 -32.14 -21.13 -5.82
N ARG A 337 -33.06 -21.69 -5.03
CA ARG A 337 -34.01 -20.90 -4.23
C ARG A 337 -33.31 -20.03 -3.19
N ILE A 338 -32.36 -20.59 -2.43
CA ILE A 338 -31.58 -19.85 -1.44
C ILE A 338 -30.77 -18.74 -2.11
N ARG A 339 -30.17 -19.02 -3.27
CA ARG A 339 -29.42 -18.02 -4.06
C ARG A 339 -30.31 -16.85 -4.48
N GLU A 340 -31.52 -17.12 -4.96
CA GLU A 340 -32.49 -16.08 -5.33
C GLU A 340 -32.93 -15.26 -4.11
N MET A 341 -33.19 -15.92 -2.97
CA MET A 341 -33.51 -15.25 -1.72
C MET A 341 -32.38 -14.33 -1.23
N LEU A 342 -31.13 -14.78 -1.36
CA LEU A 342 -29.95 -13.96 -1.05
C LEU A 342 -29.88 -12.73 -1.95
N GLU A 343 -30.05 -12.89 -3.27
CA GLU A 343 -30.03 -11.78 -4.21
C GLU A 343 -31.15 -10.76 -3.91
N MET A 344 -32.35 -11.22 -3.55
CA MET A 344 -33.44 -10.34 -3.12
C MET A 344 -33.10 -9.59 -1.83
N ALA A 345 -32.51 -10.27 -0.85
CA ALA A 345 -32.09 -9.66 0.42
C ALA A 345 -30.99 -8.61 0.22
N GLU A 346 -30.02 -8.88 -0.67
CA GLU A 346 -28.97 -7.94 -1.06
C GLU A 346 -29.56 -6.69 -1.71
N LYS A 347 -30.48 -6.85 -2.67
CA LYS A 347 -31.18 -5.72 -3.31
C LYS A 347 -32.00 -4.91 -2.32
N GLU A 348 -32.67 -5.56 -1.37
CA GLU A 348 -33.43 -4.86 -0.32
C GLU A 348 -32.50 -4.09 0.62
N LEU A 349 -31.35 -4.66 0.98
CA LEU A 349 -30.34 -4.01 1.78
C LEU A 349 -29.75 -2.78 1.06
N GLU A 350 -29.41 -2.90 -0.22
CA GLU A 350 -28.93 -1.78 -1.03
C GLU A 350 -29.97 -0.66 -1.14
N LYS A 351 -31.25 -1.03 -1.29
CA LYS A 351 -32.37 -0.08 -1.25
C LYS A 351 -32.49 0.60 0.12
N LYS A 352 -32.38 -0.14 1.22
CA LYS A 352 -32.41 0.42 2.59
C LYS A 352 -31.22 1.35 2.83
N VAL A 353 -30.01 0.96 2.42
CA VAL A 353 -28.79 1.78 2.50
C VAL A 353 -28.97 3.08 1.71
N SER A 354 -29.44 3.00 0.48
CA SER A 354 -29.67 4.19 -0.36
C SER A 354 -30.79 5.09 0.14
N GLN A 355 -31.75 4.53 0.87
CA GLN A 355 -32.83 5.28 1.50
C GLN A 355 -32.45 5.93 2.84
N THR A 356 -31.33 5.54 3.46
CA THR A 356 -30.89 6.09 4.73
C THR A 356 -30.59 7.59 4.64
N THR A 357 -30.94 8.33 5.69
CA THR A 357 -30.72 9.77 5.79
C THR A 357 -29.27 10.18 5.55
N PRO A 358 -28.25 9.49 6.11
CA PRO A 358 -26.85 9.82 5.83
C PRO A 358 -26.50 9.67 4.34
N PHE A 359 -26.95 8.61 3.67
CA PHE A 359 -26.69 8.39 2.25
C PHE A 359 -27.40 9.43 1.37
N LYS A 360 -28.67 9.74 1.66
CA LYS A 360 -29.41 10.82 0.97
C LYS A 360 -28.75 12.18 1.14
N ASN A 361 -28.30 12.50 2.36
CA ASN A 361 -27.60 13.74 2.66
C ASN A 361 -26.26 13.83 1.92
N LEU A 362 -25.50 12.74 1.86
CA LEU A 362 -24.25 12.66 1.11
C LEU A 362 -24.48 12.83 -0.40
N LYS A 363 -25.50 12.15 -0.95
CA LYS A 363 -25.87 12.26 -2.37
C LYS A 363 -26.28 13.69 -2.75
N GLN A 364 -27.12 14.33 -1.94
CA GLN A 364 -27.52 15.72 -2.15
C GLN A 364 -26.32 16.68 -2.05
N MET A 365 -25.41 16.46 -1.10
CA MET A 365 -24.21 17.28 -0.96
C MET A 365 -23.28 17.15 -2.17
N LEU A 366 -23.09 15.93 -2.68
CA LEU A 366 -22.30 15.67 -3.88
C LEU A 366 -22.93 16.30 -5.13
N GLN A 367 -24.25 16.18 -5.31
CA GLN A 367 -24.95 16.85 -6.41
C GLN A 367 -24.75 18.37 -6.36
N ARG A 368 -24.95 19.00 -5.19
CA ARG A 368 -24.72 20.44 -5.02
C ARG A 368 -23.28 20.84 -5.33
N LYS A 369 -22.28 20.08 -4.87
CA LYS A 369 -20.87 20.36 -5.18
C LYS A 369 -20.57 20.19 -6.67
N ASN A 370 -21.15 19.20 -7.33
CA ASN A 370 -21.01 19.02 -8.77
C ASN A 370 -21.65 20.16 -9.57
N ASP A 371 -22.81 20.65 -9.13
CA ASP A 371 -23.47 21.80 -9.76
C ASP A 371 -22.68 23.09 -9.55
N GLN A 372 -22.13 23.29 -8.35
CA GLN A 372 -21.18 24.38 -8.07
C GLN A 372 -19.93 24.27 -8.94
N MET A 373 -19.39 23.06 -9.13
CA MET A 373 -18.23 22.84 -9.99
C MET A 373 -18.55 23.11 -11.46
N LYS A 374 -19.73 22.72 -11.95
CA LYS A 374 -20.21 23.07 -13.29
C LYS A 374 -20.38 24.58 -13.46
N GLU A 375 -20.94 25.25 -12.47
CA GLU A 375 -21.13 26.71 -12.46
C GLU A 375 -19.78 27.44 -12.46
N LEU A 376 -18.82 27.00 -11.65
CA LEU A 376 -17.46 27.53 -11.61
C LEU A 376 -16.73 27.29 -12.94
N ARG A 377 -16.84 26.09 -13.53
CA ARG A 377 -16.32 25.80 -14.88
C ARG A 377 -16.94 26.71 -15.93
N LYS A 378 -18.27 26.93 -15.91
CA LYS A 378 -18.95 27.88 -16.81
C LYS A 378 -18.49 29.33 -16.62
N ARG A 379 -18.18 29.73 -15.39
CA ARG A 379 -17.66 31.08 -15.10
C ARG A 379 -16.21 31.23 -15.54
N LEU A 380 -15.36 30.25 -15.26
CA LEU A 380 -13.96 30.21 -15.70
C LEU A 380 -13.87 30.22 -17.24
N MET A 381 -14.76 29.52 -17.92
CA MET A 381 -14.88 29.53 -19.38
C MET A 381 -15.16 30.92 -19.98
N LYS A 382 -15.60 31.91 -19.19
CA LYS A 382 -15.74 33.31 -19.64
C LYS A 382 -14.43 34.10 -19.59
N TYR A 383 -13.45 33.62 -18.82
CA TYR A 383 -12.19 34.32 -18.54
C TYR A 383 -10.98 33.62 -19.15
N GLU A 384 -11.12 32.36 -19.56
CA GLU A 384 -10.21 31.70 -20.48
C GLU A 384 -10.77 31.92 -21.90
N PRO A 385 -10.20 32.83 -22.72
CA PRO A 385 -10.44 32.76 -24.14
C PRO A 385 -9.98 31.37 -24.58
N VAL A 386 -10.82 30.67 -25.34
CA VAL A 386 -10.38 29.53 -26.14
C VAL A 386 -9.26 30.08 -27.01
N GLY A 387 -8.01 29.86 -26.59
CA GLY A 387 -6.87 30.00 -27.46
C GLY A 387 -7.09 28.97 -28.57
N ASP A 388 -7.42 29.46 -29.76
CA ASP A 388 -7.18 28.73 -30.98
C ASP A 388 -5.68 28.43 -31.02
N ASP A 389 -5.35 27.16 -30.82
CA ASP A 389 -4.21 26.47 -31.41
C ASP A 389 -4.74 25.19 -32.09
#